data_AF-A0A6A0BE40-F1
#
_entry.id   AF-A0A6A0BE40-F1
#
_cell.length_a   1.000
_cell.length_b   1.000
_cell.length_c   1.000
_cell.angle_alpha   90.00
_cell.angle_beta   90.00
_cell.angle_gamma   90.00
#
_symmetry.space_group_name_H-M   'P 1'
#
loop_
_entity.id
_entity.type
_entity.pdbx_description
1 polymer ?
#
loop_
_entity_poly.entity_id
_entity_poly.type
_entity_poly.pdbx_seq_one_letter_code
_entity_poly.pdbx_strand_id
1 'polypeptide(L)'
;MGLTLRADFPHDSFGTQVSVIFDSGEARHLKTEKFASPQYFSFEETITSKIVITNLIQNITDNSPFLALTQVKAFGREIKFLA
;
A
#
# COMPACT_ATOMS: atom_id res chain seq x y z
N MET A 1 0.73 -6.35 -5.30
CA MET A 1 1.27 -5.77 -4.05
C MET A 1 0.44 -6.23 -2.87
N GLY A 2 1.04 -6.48 -1.70
CA GLY A 2 0.34 -6.81 -0.46
C GLY A 2 0.60 -5.75 0.61
N LEU A 3 -0.45 -5.32 1.32
CA LEU A 3 -0.37 -4.41 2.46
C LEU A 3 -1.00 -5.05 3.69
N THR A 4 -0.44 -4.82 4.87
CA THR A 4 -1.04 -5.27 6.14
C THR A 4 -1.07 -4.10 7.11
N LEU A 5 -2.27 -3.75 7.56
CA LEU A 5 -2.49 -2.73 8.57
C LEU A 5 -2.36 -3.35 9.96
N ARG A 6 -1.95 -2.56 10.95
CA ARG A 6 -2.19 -2.97 12.34
C ARG A 6 -3.68 -2.78 12.61
N ALA A 7 -4.29 -3.76 13.27
CA ALA A 7 -5.72 -3.80 13.50
C ALA A 7 -6.05 -3.86 15.00
N ASP A 8 -5.41 -3.02 15.80
CA ASP A 8 -5.77 -2.81 17.21
C ASP A 8 -6.91 -1.78 17.30
N PHE A 9 -8.11 -2.14 16.87
CA PHE A 9 -9.27 -1.24 16.90
C PHE A 9 -9.98 -1.30 18.27
N PRO A 10 -10.38 -0.18 18.87
CA PRO A 10 -10.44 1.18 18.30
C PRO A 10 -9.20 2.05 18.55
N HIS A 11 -8.11 1.53 19.11
CA HIS A 11 -6.91 2.31 19.43
C HIS A 11 -6.16 2.80 18.19
N ASP A 12 -6.20 2.04 17.10
CA ASP A 12 -5.67 2.39 15.79
C ASP A 12 -6.76 3.00 14.91
N SER A 13 -6.34 3.90 14.00
CA SER A 13 -7.10 4.20 12.79
C SER A 13 -6.51 3.39 11.64
N PHE A 14 -7.29 3.25 10.57
CA PHE A 14 -6.80 2.67 9.32
C PHE A 14 -6.67 3.72 8.22
N GLY A 15 -5.79 3.45 7.26
CA GLY A 15 -5.74 4.20 6.03
C GLY A 15 -6.86 3.73 5.12
N THR A 16 -7.63 4.62 4.52
CA THR A 16 -8.64 4.31 3.49
C THR A 16 -8.02 4.19 2.11
N GLN A 17 -6.86 4.82 1.92
CA GLN A 17 -6.09 4.76 0.69
C GLN A 17 -4.60 4.82 0.98
N VAL A 18 -3.82 4.12 0.17
CA VAL A 18 -2.36 4.23 0.07
C VAL A 18 -2.00 4.53 -1.38
N SER A 19 -1.05 5.42 -1.61
CA SER A 19 -0.52 5.66 -2.96
C SER A 19 0.85 5.00 -3.15
N VAL A 20 1.06 4.41 -4.31
CA VAL A 20 2.35 3.85 -4.74
C VAL A 20 2.78 4.63 -5.98
N ILE A 21 3.92 5.30 -5.89
CA ILE A 21 4.51 6.05 -7.00
C ILE A 21 5.69 5.26 -7.53
N PHE A 22 5.72 5.01 -8.83
CA PHE A 22 6.83 4.37 -9.54
C PHE A 22 7.88 5.42 -9.95
N ASP A 23 9.08 4.96 -10.27
CA ASP A 23 10.16 5.82 -10.82
C ASP A 23 9.77 6.54 -12.13
N SER A 24 8.82 6.00 -12.90
CA SER A 24 8.21 6.68 -14.05
C SER A 24 7.39 7.94 -13.68
N GLY A 25 7.08 8.12 -12.39
CA GLY A 25 6.15 9.13 -11.88
C GLY A 25 4.68 8.69 -11.88
N GLU A 26 4.38 7.53 -12.46
CA GLU A 26 3.04 6.96 -12.45
C GLU A 26 2.61 6.58 -11.02
N ALA A 27 1.34 6.83 -10.69
CA ALA A 27 0.77 6.53 -9.39
C ALA A 27 -0.29 5.42 -9.47
N ARG A 28 -0.34 4.60 -8.42
CA ARG A 28 -1.44 3.67 -8.13
C ARG A 28 -2.05 4.04 -6.79
N HIS A 29 -3.38 4.20 -6.77
CA HIS A 29 -4.12 4.46 -5.55
C HIS A 29 -4.82 3.18 -5.10
N LEU A 30 -4.32 2.59 -4.01
CA LEU A 30 -4.80 1.33 -3.45
C LEU A 30 -5.79 1.66 -2.34
N LYS A 31 -7.07 1.33 -2.55
CA LYS A 31 -8.10 1.48 -1.51
C LYS A 31 -7.98 0.36 -0.50
N THR A 32 -7.78 0.70 0.76
CA THR A 32 -7.62 -0.25 1.85
C THR A 32 -8.87 -0.29 2.72
N GLU A 33 -9.15 -1.45 3.30
CA GLU A 33 -10.30 -1.69 4.15
C GLU A 33 -9.89 -1.97 5.60
N LYS A 34 -10.84 -1.86 6.53
CA LYS A 34 -10.60 -1.96 7.98
C LYS A 34 -10.58 -3.42 8.45
N PHE A 35 -9.53 -4.18 8.09
CA PHE A 35 -9.33 -5.53 8.61
C PHE A 35 -7.85 -5.92 8.72
N ALA A 36 -7.59 -6.94 9.56
CA ALA A 36 -6.26 -7.36 9.99
C ALA A 36 -5.50 -8.24 8.99
N SER A 37 -6.20 -8.98 8.13
CA SER A 37 -5.57 -9.85 7.15
C SER A 37 -4.85 -9.05 6.06
N PRO A 38 -3.78 -9.61 5.45
CA PRO A 38 -3.13 -8.97 4.32
C PRO A 38 -4.10 -8.68 3.17
N GLN A 39 -4.02 -7.47 2.64
CA GLN A 39 -4.80 -6.98 1.52
C GLN A 39 -3.94 -7.02 0.26
N TYR A 40 -4.41 -7.74 -0.77
CA TYR A 40 -3.69 -7.92 -2.02
C TYR A 40 -4.32 -7.10 -3.14
N PHE A 41 -3.46 -6.37 -3.85
CA PHE A 41 -3.81 -5.49 -4.95
C PHE A 41 -3.08 -5.92 -6.21
N SER A 42 -3.84 -6.10 -7.29
CA SER A 42 -3.32 -6.35 -8.63
C SER A 42 -3.50 -5.10 -9.48
N PHE A 43 -2.50 -4.82 -10.30
CA PHE A 43 -2.49 -3.76 -11.30
C PHE A 43 -1.58 -4.22 -12.45
N GLU A 44 -1.58 -3.49 -13.56
CA GLU A 44 -0.76 -3.80 -14.74
C GLU A 44 0.72 -3.98 -14.36
N GLU A 45 1.42 -4.90 -15.03
CA GLU A 45 2.86 -5.07 -14.83
C GLU A 45 3.58 -3.75 -15.16
N THR A 46 4.25 -3.17 -14.17
CA THR A 46 5.00 -1.92 -14.31
C THR A 46 6.49 -2.21 -14.17
N ILE A 47 7.26 -1.89 -15.21
CA ILE A 47 8.72 -1.86 -15.13
C ILE A 47 9.12 -0.71 -14.23
N THR A 48 9.82 -1.00 -13.15
CA THR A 48 10.27 0.02 -12.20
C THR A 48 11.50 -0.45 -11.44
N SER A 49 12.38 0.49 -11.10
CA SER A 49 13.52 0.28 -10.19
C SER A 49 13.21 0.72 -8.76
N LYS A 50 12.12 1.48 -8.56
CA LYS A 50 11.78 2.08 -7.26
C LYS A 50 10.28 2.29 -7.12
N ILE A 51 9.77 1.94 -5.94
CA ILE A 51 8.44 2.35 -5.50
C ILE A 51 8.56 3.31 -4.30
N VAL A 52 7.69 4.31 -4.25
CA VAL A 52 7.49 5.18 -3.09
C VAL A 52 6.08 4.97 -2.58
N ILE A 53 5.95 4.56 -1.33
CA ILE A 53 4.66 4.47 -0.65
C ILE A 53 4.42 5.80 0.05
N THR A 54 3.29 6.43 -0.27
CA THR A 54 2.93 7.74 0.24
C THR A 54 1.42 7.87 0.42
N ASN A 55 0.97 8.98 1.00
CA ASN A 55 -0.44 9.33 1.15
C ASN A 55 -1.25 8.16 1.75
N LEU A 56 -0.85 7.70 2.94
CA LEU A 56 -1.68 6.84 3.77
C LEU A 56 -2.80 7.71 4.38
N ILE A 57 -3.93 7.80 3.68
CA ILE A 57 -5.02 8.72 4.01
C ILE A 57 -5.85 8.12 5.15
N GLN A 58 -5.84 8.77 6.31
CA GLN A 58 -6.60 8.31 7.47
C GLN A 58 -8.12 8.31 7.20
N ASN A 59 -8.82 7.34 7.77
CA ASN A 59 -10.27 7.43 7.88
C ASN A 59 -10.68 8.63 8.76
N ILE A 60 -11.47 9.54 8.21
CA ILE A 60 -11.92 10.77 8.88
C ILE A 60 -12.97 10.53 9.97
N THR A 61 -13.61 9.36 10.01
CA THR A 61 -14.64 9.02 11.01
C THR A 61 -14.06 8.29 12.21
N ASP A 62 -12.80 7.83 12.15
CA ASP A 62 -12.14 7.19 13.29
C ASP A 62 -11.51 8.26 14.20
N ASN A 63 -11.75 8.15 15.51
CA ASN A 63 -11.25 9.10 16.52
C ASN A 63 -9.76 8.91 16.87
N SER A 64 -9.16 7.80 16.44
CA SER A 64 -7.75 7.52 16.70
C SER A 64 -6.85 8.30 15.75
N PRO A 65 -5.77 8.95 16.22
CA PRO A 65 -4.77 9.58 15.35
C PRO A 65 -3.69 8.61 14.85
N PHE A 66 -3.76 7.34 15.24
CA PHE A 66 -2.66 6.39 15.02
C PHE A 66 -2.91 5.55 13.77
N LEU A 67 -2.29 5.96 12.66
CA LEU A 67 -2.19 5.16 11.45
C LEU A 67 -1.04 4.16 11.56
N ALA A 68 -1.32 2.89 11.28
CA ALA A 68 -0.31 1.85 11.40
C ALA A 68 -0.33 0.86 10.22
N LEU A 69 0.81 0.77 9.54
CA LEU A 69 1.12 -0.23 8.50
C LEU A 69 2.23 -1.14 9.05
N THR A 70 2.00 -2.44 9.07
CA THR A 70 2.95 -3.42 9.64
C THR A 70 3.74 -4.16 8.56
N GLN A 71 3.20 -4.28 7.35
CA GLN A 71 3.86 -5.00 6.28
C GLN A 71 3.57 -4.43 4.89
N VAL A 72 4.61 -4.46 4.05
CA VAL A 72 4.57 -4.20 2.61
C VAL A 72 5.16 -5.42 1.90
N LYS A 73 4.48 -5.89 0.86
CA LYS A 73 4.97 -6.93 -0.05
C LYS A 73 4.89 -6.44 -1.49
N ALA A 74 6.05 -6.25 -2.12
CA ALA A 74 6.15 -6.05 -3.56
C ALA A 74 6.42 -7.39 -4.24
N PHE A 75 5.71 -7.68 -5.32
CA PHE A 75 5.87 -8.91 -6.09
C PHE A 75 6.22 -8.53 -7.52
N GLY A 76 7.24 -9.16 -8.07
CA GLY A 76 7.74 -8.88 -9.40
C GLY A 76 8.82 -9.88 -9.81
N ARG A 77 9.38 -9.67 -11.01
CA ARG A 77 10.49 -10.44 -11.55
C ARG A 77 11.53 -9.50 -12.14
N GLU A 78 12.78 -9.91 -12.10
CA GLU A 78 13.86 -9.20 -12.79
C GLU A 78 13.62 -9.21 -14.31
N ILE A 79 13.92 -8.08 -14.95
CA ILE A 79 13.87 -7.98 -16.41
C ILE A 79 15.09 -8.71 -16.97
N LYS A 80 14.83 -9.70 -17.83
CA LYS A 80 15.88 -10.36 -18.61
C LYS A 80 16.03 -9.60 -19.93
N PHE A 81 17.14 -8.90 -20.09
CA PHE A 81 17.56 -8.44 -21.41
C PHE A 81 18.19 -9.64 -22.14
N LEU A 82 17.76 -9.90 -23.37
CA LEU A 82 18.48 -10.80 -24.25
C LEU A 82 19.74 -10.06 -24.72
N ALA A 83 20.91 -10.64 -24.45
CA ALA A 83 22.20 -10.15 -24.89
C ALA A 83 22.40 -10.41 -26.40
#